data_AF-A0A2V9TNA0-F1
#
_entry.id   AF-A0A2V9TNA0-F1
#
_cell.length_a   1.000
_cell.length_b   1.000
_cell.length_c   1.000
_cell.angle_alpha   90.00
_cell.angle_beta   90.00
_cell.angle_gamma   90.00
#
_symmetry.space_group_name_H-M   'P 1'
#
loop_
_entity.id
_entity.type
_entity.pdbx_description
1 polymer ?
#
loop_
_entity_poly.entity_id
_entity_poly.type
_entity_poly.pdbx_seq_one_letter_code
_entity_poly.pdbx_strand_id
1 'polypeptide(L)'
;KKLQKERNFKSVESRFDEEHNLWEVSFVNSQGAEHVISWELASTPEYRQLLSKFKQIEPNMEPPFVVETVAKAAPTNGNAEELSDAEREDMEKAQKKTPAAPKRKAAEPQTVEKGTPRDLFDYVLAEGRKDYTVQRYKGLGEMTAQQLWETTMDPERRTLLSVKLEDLAECETVFTTLMGEDVEARRKFIEDNALDVKNLDI
;
A
#
# COMPACT_ATOMS: atom_id res chain seq x y z
N LYS A 1 -9.15 32.85 -3.03
CA LYS A 1 -8.21 33.31 -4.10
C LYS A 1 -6.76 32.85 -3.89
N LYS A 2 -6.10 33.06 -2.73
CA LYS A 2 -4.71 32.57 -2.50
C LYS A 2 -4.59 31.03 -2.56
N LEU A 3 -5.50 30.33 -1.87
CA LEU A 3 -5.59 28.86 -1.88
C LEU A 3 -5.90 28.26 -3.26
N GLN A 4 -6.67 28.96 -4.10
CA GLN A 4 -6.99 28.52 -5.46
C GLN A 4 -5.74 28.40 -6.33
N LYS A 5 -4.77 29.32 -6.15
CA LYS A 5 -3.51 29.34 -6.89
C LYS A 5 -2.46 28.38 -6.30
N GLU A 6 -2.44 28.21 -4.98
CA GLU A 6 -1.50 27.29 -4.31
C GLU A 6 -1.86 25.81 -4.53
N ARG A 7 -3.15 25.49 -4.69
CA ARG A 7 -3.66 24.11 -4.82
C ARG A 7 -4.24 23.78 -6.20
N ASN A 8 -4.09 24.69 -7.18
CA ASN A 8 -4.55 24.53 -8.56
C ASN A 8 -6.05 24.18 -8.68
N PHE A 9 -6.91 24.84 -7.91
CA PHE A 9 -8.36 24.68 -8.05
C PHE A 9 -8.90 25.54 -9.21
N LYS A 10 -9.85 25.00 -9.98
CA LYS A 10 -10.47 25.72 -11.10
C LYS A 10 -11.38 26.84 -10.61
N SER A 11 -12.23 26.55 -9.62
CA SER A 11 -13.09 27.53 -8.94
C SER A 11 -13.19 27.19 -7.45
N VAL A 12 -13.44 28.23 -6.65
CA VAL A 12 -13.78 28.11 -5.23
C VAL A 12 -14.86 29.15 -4.97
N GLU A 13 -16.04 28.69 -4.58
CA GLU A 13 -17.21 29.51 -4.29
C GLU A 13 -17.70 29.23 -2.87
N SER A 14 -18.25 30.25 -2.23
CA SER A 14 -18.83 30.13 -0.89
C SER A 14 -20.30 30.49 -0.99
N ARG A 15 -21.18 29.60 -0.54
CA ARG A 15 -22.63 29.82 -0.47
C ARG A 15 -23.06 29.81 0.99
N PHE A 16 -24.09 30.58 1.30
CA PHE A 16 -24.70 30.55 2.62
C PHE A 16 -25.84 29.54 2.60
N ASP A 17 -25.78 28.58 3.52
CA ASP A 17 -26.84 27.61 3.77
C ASP A 17 -27.80 28.17 4.82
N GLU A 18 -29.00 28.51 4.39
CA GLU A 18 -30.05 29.08 5.23
C GLU A 18 -30.66 28.05 6.20
N GLU A 19 -30.63 26.75 5.86
CA GLU A 19 -31.23 25.70 6.71
C GLU A 19 -30.39 25.46 7.97
N HIS A 20 -29.06 25.55 7.84
CA HIS A 20 -28.12 25.31 8.94
C HIS A 20 -27.45 26.59 9.47
N ASN A 21 -27.76 27.77 8.91
CA ASN A 21 -27.12 29.06 9.23
C ASN A 21 -25.58 29.00 9.19
N LEU A 22 -25.04 28.24 8.23
CA LEU A 22 -23.60 28.01 8.08
C LEU A 22 -23.17 28.33 6.65
N TRP A 23 -21.88 28.61 6.49
CA TRP A 23 -21.30 28.79 5.16
C TRP A 23 -20.85 27.44 4.61
N GLU A 24 -21.26 27.14 3.39
CA GLU A 24 -20.74 26.02 2.61
C GLU A 24 -19.70 26.52 1.59
N VAL A 25 -18.71 25.68 1.30
CA VAL A 25 -17.67 25.99 0.32
C VAL A 25 -17.69 24.93 -0.77
N SER A 26 -17.95 25.33 -2.01
CA SER A 26 -17.81 24.47 -3.18
C SER A 26 -16.49 24.77 -3.90
N PHE A 27 -15.79 23.74 -4.35
CA PHE A 27 -14.59 23.89 -5.16
C PHE A 27 -14.52 22.84 -6.25
N VAL A 28 -13.96 23.24 -7.38
CA VAL A 28 -13.74 22.35 -8.52
C VAL A 28 -12.27 21.97 -8.60
N ASN A 29 -11.99 20.68 -8.52
CA ASN A 29 -10.65 20.12 -8.62
C ASN A 29 -10.04 20.36 -10.00
N SER A 30 -8.72 20.18 -10.12
CA SER A 30 -8.00 20.26 -11.40
C SER A 30 -8.59 19.31 -12.45
N GLN A 31 -9.12 18.16 -12.02
CA GLN A 31 -9.79 17.16 -12.85
C GLN A 31 -11.24 17.52 -13.24
N GLY A 32 -11.80 18.61 -12.71
CA GLY A 32 -13.16 19.06 -13.03
C GLY A 32 -14.27 18.47 -12.16
N ALA A 33 -13.95 17.63 -11.18
CA ALA A 33 -14.91 17.17 -10.18
C ALA A 33 -15.24 18.30 -9.19
N GLU A 34 -16.53 18.48 -8.91
CA GLU A 34 -17.03 19.42 -7.91
C GLU A 34 -17.06 18.75 -6.53
N HIS A 35 -16.60 19.47 -5.52
CA HIS A 35 -16.60 19.04 -4.13
C HIS A 35 -17.22 20.13 -3.27
N VAL A 36 -18.10 19.73 -2.35
CA VAL A 36 -18.79 20.64 -1.43
C VAL A 36 -18.40 20.29 -0.01
N ILE A 37 -17.93 21.29 0.74
CA ILE A 37 -17.72 21.23 2.17
C ILE A 37 -18.94 21.88 2.82
N SER A 38 -19.87 21.05 3.28
CA SER A 38 -21.12 21.44 3.92
C SER A 38 -21.18 20.97 5.38
N TRP A 39 -22.24 21.37 6.09
CA TRP A 39 -22.54 20.85 7.42
C TRP A 39 -22.65 19.32 7.44
N GLU A 40 -23.25 18.72 6.41
CA GLU A 40 -23.39 17.27 6.29
C GLU A 40 -22.04 16.58 6.40
N LEU A 41 -21.05 17.01 5.60
CA LEU A 41 -19.69 16.51 5.65
C LEU A 41 -19.05 16.72 7.03
N ALA A 42 -19.21 17.90 7.61
CA ALA A 42 -18.65 18.22 8.93
C ALA A 42 -19.25 17.39 10.07
N SER A 43 -20.52 17.00 9.92
CA SER A 43 -21.25 16.18 10.89
C SER A 43 -20.91 14.70 10.81
N THR A 44 -20.32 14.23 9.70
CA THR A 44 -19.98 12.82 9.52
C THR A 44 -19.02 12.28 10.59
N PRO A 45 -19.15 11.01 11.00
CA PRO A 45 -18.18 10.35 11.88
C PRO A 45 -16.75 10.36 11.32
N GLU A 46 -16.60 10.21 10.01
CA GLU A 46 -15.32 10.17 9.30
C GLU A 46 -14.57 11.50 9.45
N TYR A 47 -15.27 12.63 9.27
CA TYR A 47 -14.67 13.95 9.44
C TYR A 47 -14.27 14.22 10.90
N ARG A 48 -15.10 13.79 11.86
CA ARG A 48 -14.76 13.88 13.29
C ARG A 48 -13.51 13.06 13.64
N GLN A 49 -13.37 11.86 13.10
CA GLN A 49 -12.17 11.04 13.27
C GLN A 49 -10.94 11.70 12.64
N LEU A 50 -11.07 12.28 11.45
CA LEU A 50 -10.00 13.01 10.77
C LEU A 50 -9.49 14.17 11.63
N LEU A 51 -10.40 15.00 12.16
CA LEU A 51 -10.04 16.13 13.03
C LEU A 51 -9.40 15.68 14.36
N SER A 52 -9.88 14.59 14.94
CA SER A 52 -9.29 14.02 16.17
C SER A 52 -7.83 13.60 15.93
N LYS A 53 -7.57 12.89 14.82
CA LYS A 53 -6.21 12.49 14.43
C LYS A 53 -5.34 13.71 14.12
N PHE A 54 -5.88 14.72 13.42
CA PHE A 54 -5.15 15.95 13.15
C PHE A 54 -4.67 16.62 14.43
N LYS A 55 -5.55 16.78 15.43
CA LYS A 55 -5.18 17.36 16.74
C LYS A 55 -4.10 16.57 17.49
N GLN A 56 -4.07 15.25 17.33
CA GLN A 56 -3.03 14.40 17.94
C GLN A 56 -1.67 14.58 17.28
N ILE A 57 -1.65 14.86 15.97
CA ILE A 57 -0.42 14.94 15.17
C ILE A 57 0.08 16.39 15.11
N GLU A 58 -0.80 17.39 15.21
CA GLU A 58 -0.51 18.83 15.14
C GLU A 58 0.74 19.27 15.94
N PRO A 59 0.96 18.84 17.20
CA PRO A 59 2.16 19.23 17.95
C PRO A 59 3.48 18.75 17.33
N ASN A 60 3.43 17.70 16.51
CA ASN A 60 4.60 17.07 15.88
C ASN A 60 4.71 17.43 14.39
N MET A 61 3.95 18.41 13.89
CA MET A 61 3.90 18.78 12.46
C MET A 61 4.80 19.97 12.11
N GLU A 62 5.61 20.44 13.05
CA GLU A 62 6.48 21.60 12.85
C GLU A 62 7.80 21.19 12.17
N PRO A 63 8.16 21.81 11.02
CA PRO A 63 9.47 21.62 10.41
C PRO A 63 10.56 22.36 11.20
N PRO A 64 11.85 21.95 11.08
CA PRO A 64 12.38 20.92 10.20
C PRO A 64 12.29 19.50 10.77
N PHE A 65 11.92 18.53 9.92
CA PHE A 65 12.01 17.11 10.27
C PHE A 65 13.42 16.60 10.03
N VAL A 66 14.04 16.06 11.06
CA VAL A 66 15.41 15.54 11.01
C VAL A 66 15.38 14.01 11.07
N VAL A 67 15.96 13.35 10.06
CA VAL A 67 16.12 11.89 10.06
C VAL A 67 17.58 11.54 10.28
N GLU A 68 17.83 10.74 11.31
CA GLU A 68 19.13 10.11 11.55
C GLU A 68 19.03 8.62 11.24
N THR A 69 19.82 8.15 10.28
CA THR A 69 19.95 6.72 10.00
C THR A 69 21.01 6.13 10.92
N VAL A 70 20.60 5.28 11.85
CA VAL A 70 21.57 4.46 12.61
C VAL A 70 22.19 3.47 11.65
N ALA A 71 23.53 3.46 11.58
CA ALA A 71 24.26 2.49 10.77
C ALA A 71 23.81 1.07 11.15
N LYS A 72 23.37 0.32 10.15
CA LYS A 72 22.89 -1.05 10.31
C LYS A 72 23.99 -1.87 11.00
N ALA A 73 23.77 -2.28 12.25
CA ALA A 73 24.60 -3.30 12.87
C ALA A 73 24.58 -4.51 11.94
N ALA A 74 25.77 -5.05 11.63
CA ALA A 74 25.89 -6.22 10.78
C ALA A 74 24.91 -7.30 11.27
N PRO A 75 24.20 -8.01 10.36
CA PRO A 75 23.44 -9.17 10.78
C PRO A 75 24.43 -10.11 11.47
N THR A 76 24.27 -10.30 12.78
CA THR A 76 24.82 -11.47 13.45
C THR A 76 24.26 -12.66 12.69
N ASN A 77 25.14 -13.39 12.00
CA ASN A 77 24.86 -14.67 11.35
C ASN A 77 24.32 -15.65 12.42
N GLY A 78 23.03 -15.54 12.73
CA GLY A 78 22.25 -16.58 13.37
C GLY A 78 21.40 -17.20 12.29
N ASN A 79 21.70 -18.45 11.95
CA ASN A 79 21.10 -19.32 10.93
C ASN A 79 21.74 -19.24 9.52
N ALA A 80 23.04 -19.55 9.47
CA ALA A 80 23.74 -19.97 8.24
C ALA A 80 23.98 -21.50 8.18
N GLU A 81 23.25 -22.27 9.00
CA GLU A 81 23.10 -23.72 8.93
C GLU A 81 21.57 -23.89 8.85
N GLU A 82 20.91 -24.12 7.73
CA GLU A 82 21.09 -25.15 6.71
C GLU A 82 20.61 -24.56 5.37
N LEU A 83 21.51 -24.34 4.41
CA LEU A 83 21.14 -24.11 3.00
C LEU A 83 21.64 -25.32 2.23
N SER A 84 20.75 -25.99 1.51
CA SER A 84 21.11 -27.15 0.70
C SER A 84 21.93 -26.69 -0.52
N ASP A 85 22.80 -27.55 -1.05
CA ASP A 85 23.70 -27.18 -2.15
C ASP A 85 22.96 -26.71 -3.42
N ALA A 86 21.68 -27.04 -3.56
CA ALA A 86 20.82 -26.57 -4.65
C ALA A 86 20.47 -25.07 -4.54
N GLU A 87 20.26 -24.54 -3.34
CA GLU A 87 19.94 -23.13 -3.12
C GLU A 87 21.14 -22.22 -3.42
N ARG A 88 22.36 -22.76 -3.22
CA ARG A 88 23.61 -22.09 -3.58
C ARG A 88 23.77 -21.97 -5.09
N GLU A 89 23.44 -23.00 -5.86
CA GLU A 89 23.58 -22.99 -7.32
C GLU A 89 22.57 -22.08 -8.02
N ASP A 90 21.33 -22.02 -7.55
CA ASP A 90 20.31 -21.13 -8.12
C ASP A 90 20.56 -19.65 -7.77
N MET A 91 21.07 -19.37 -6.56
CA MET A 91 21.56 -18.04 -6.21
C MET A 91 22.80 -17.64 -7.03
N GLU A 92 23.72 -18.58 -7.32
CA GLU A 92 24.91 -18.31 -8.13
C GLU A 92 24.57 -18.06 -9.61
N LYS A 93 23.56 -18.76 -10.16
CA LYS A 93 23.04 -18.50 -11.51
C LYS A 93 22.29 -17.18 -11.60
N ALA A 94 21.57 -16.78 -10.55
CA ALA A 94 20.92 -15.47 -10.47
C ALA A 94 21.94 -14.31 -10.35
N GLN A 95 23.05 -14.53 -9.61
CA GLN A 95 24.12 -13.53 -9.45
C GLN A 95 25.04 -13.40 -10.68
N LYS A 96 25.24 -14.46 -11.47
CA LYS A 96 26.06 -14.40 -12.70
C LYS A 96 25.45 -13.60 -13.86
N LYS A 97 24.17 -13.21 -13.77
CA LYS A 97 23.50 -12.38 -14.80
C LYS A 97 23.41 -10.88 -14.48
N THR A 98 23.94 -10.42 -13.34
CA THR A 98 24.02 -9.00 -13.00
C THR A 98 25.49 -8.56 -12.88
N PRO A 99 25.88 -7.42 -13.49
CA PRO A 99 27.24 -6.91 -13.33
C PRO A 99 27.48 -6.57 -11.85
N ALA A 100 28.68 -6.94 -11.37
CA ALA A 100 29.12 -6.82 -9.99
C ALA A 100 28.74 -5.48 -9.34
N ALA A 101 27.98 -5.55 -8.24
CA ALA A 101 27.62 -4.40 -7.44
C ALA A 101 28.88 -3.71 -6.87
N PRO A 102 28.95 -2.37 -6.86
CA PRO A 102 30.09 -1.67 -6.30
C PRO A 102 30.12 -1.88 -4.78
N LYS A 103 31.32 -2.13 -4.24
CA LYS A 103 31.59 -2.21 -2.79
C LYS A 103 31.01 -0.97 -2.10
N ARG A 104 29.97 -1.17 -1.29
CA ARG A 104 29.29 -0.10 -0.54
C ARG A 104 30.22 0.40 0.56
N LYS A 105 30.59 1.68 0.50
CA LYS A 105 31.19 2.40 1.64
C LYS A 105 30.15 2.45 2.76
N ALA A 106 30.60 2.27 4.01
CA ALA A 106 29.76 2.43 5.18
C ALA A 106 29.09 3.81 5.13
N ALA A 107 27.75 3.83 5.20
CA ALA A 107 26.99 5.07 5.17
C ALA A 107 27.24 5.84 6.47
N GLU A 108 27.90 6.98 6.37
CA GLU A 108 27.95 7.97 7.45
C GLU A 108 26.51 8.41 7.80
N PRO A 109 26.20 8.71 9.06
CA PRO A 109 24.87 9.19 9.45
C PRO A 109 24.59 10.51 8.73
N GLN A 110 23.75 10.46 7.69
CA GLN A 110 23.34 11.64 6.96
C GLN A 110 22.09 12.22 7.62
N THR A 111 22.27 13.38 8.25
CA THR A 111 21.16 14.20 8.74
C THR A 111 20.46 14.83 7.55
N VAL A 112 19.23 14.39 7.25
CA VAL A 112 18.43 14.95 6.16
C VAL A 112 17.28 15.76 6.75
N GLU A 113 17.23 17.05 6.39
CA GLU A 113 16.13 17.96 6.75
C GLU A 113 14.99 17.87 5.71
N LYS A 114 13.76 17.73 6.18
CA LYS A 114 12.53 17.78 5.35
C LYS A 114 11.56 18.85 5.85
N GLY A 115 10.89 19.52 4.92
CA GLY A 115 9.94 20.60 5.21
C GLY A 115 8.49 20.15 5.41
N THR A 116 8.10 19.01 4.85
CA THR A 116 6.72 18.49 4.95
C THR A 116 6.71 17.10 5.57
N PRO A 117 5.72 16.77 6.43
CA PRO A 117 5.55 15.41 6.96
C PRO A 117 5.37 14.34 5.87
N ARG A 118 4.76 14.72 4.74
CA ARG A 118 4.57 13.82 3.60
C ARG A 118 5.91 13.48 2.93
N ASP A 119 6.78 14.46 2.76
CA ASP A 119 8.11 14.28 2.20
C ASP A 119 8.99 13.43 3.13
N LEU A 120 8.81 13.58 4.45
CA LEU A 120 9.42 12.70 5.45
C LEU A 120 8.95 11.25 5.30
N PHE A 121 7.64 11.03 5.22
CA PHE A 121 7.06 9.70 5.05
C PHE A 121 7.58 9.02 3.76
N ASP A 122 7.56 9.74 2.64
CA ASP A 122 8.04 9.23 1.35
C ASP A 122 9.55 8.92 1.40
N TYR A 123 10.33 9.75 2.10
CA TYR A 123 11.76 9.52 2.32
C TYR A 123 12.03 8.25 3.13
N VAL A 124 11.35 8.06 4.27
CA VAL A 124 11.50 6.87 5.11
C VAL A 124 11.08 5.60 4.35
N LEU A 125 9.99 5.67 3.59
CA LEU A 125 9.52 4.57 2.76
C LEU A 125 10.57 4.22 1.70
N ALA A 126 11.08 5.22 0.99
CA ALA A 126 12.10 5.04 -0.05
C ALA A 126 13.39 4.46 0.53
N GLU A 127 13.85 4.94 1.68
CA GLU A 127 15.03 4.40 2.37
C GLU A 127 14.84 2.91 2.71
N GLY A 128 13.65 2.56 3.22
CA GLY A 128 13.30 1.16 3.46
C GLY A 128 13.37 0.32 2.19
N ARG A 129 12.90 0.84 1.04
CA ARG A 129 12.85 0.12 -0.25
C ARG A 129 14.20 -0.11 -0.93
N LYS A 130 15.24 0.67 -0.60
CA LYS A 130 16.51 0.67 -1.35
C LYS A 130 17.25 -0.68 -1.36
N ASP A 131 17.06 -1.49 -0.33
CA ASP A 131 17.88 -2.69 -0.10
C ASP A 131 17.14 -4.02 -0.17
N TYR A 132 15.84 -4.02 -0.48
CA TYR A 132 15.07 -5.25 -0.63
C TYR A 132 14.52 -5.42 -2.04
N THR A 133 14.59 -6.65 -2.53
CA THR A 133 13.85 -7.09 -3.72
C THR A 133 12.63 -7.86 -3.23
N VAL A 134 11.44 -7.43 -3.63
CA VAL A 134 10.20 -8.16 -3.34
C VAL A 134 9.88 -9.05 -4.53
N GLN A 135 9.77 -10.36 -4.29
CA GLN A 135 9.25 -11.31 -5.27
C GLN A 135 7.86 -11.77 -4.81
N ARG A 136 6.88 -11.70 -5.70
CA ARG A 136 5.51 -12.15 -5.46
C ARG A 136 5.25 -13.39 -6.29
N TYR A 137 5.10 -14.54 -5.64
CA TYR A 137 4.74 -15.81 -6.29
C TYR A 137 3.29 -15.77 -6.76
N LYS A 138 3.03 -15.99 -8.06
CA LYS A 138 1.66 -16.07 -8.61
C LYS A 138 1.18 -17.51 -8.73
N GLY A 139 2.10 -18.43 -8.97
CA GLY A 139 1.84 -19.86 -9.00
C GLY A 139 2.76 -20.66 -8.07
N LEU A 140 2.30 -21.84 -7.68
CA LEU A 140 3.12 -22.78 -6.89
C LEU A 140 4.38 -23.23 -7.64
N GLY A 141 4.36 -23.23 -8.98
CA GLY A 141 5.51 -23.60 -9.81
C GLY A 141 6.62 -22.55 -9.92
N GLU A 142 6.42 -21.34 -9.38
CA GLU A 142 7.48 -20.32 -9.29
C GLU A 142 8.39 -20.53 -8.07
N MET A 143 8.01 -21.43 -7.17
CA MET A 143 8.75 -21.77 -5.96
C MET A 143 9.58 -23.03 -6.18
N THR A 144 10.75 -23.10 -5.55
CA THR A 144 11.52 -24.35 -5.49
C THR A 144 10.85 -25.35 -4.54
N ALA A 145 11.16 -26.64 -4.69
CA ALA A 145 10.56 -27.70 -3.87
C ALA A 145 10.81 -27.51 -2.36
N GLN A 146 12.02 -27.06 -1.99
CA GLN A 146 12.38 -26.79 -0.60
C GLN A 146 11.58 -25.61 -0.02
N GLN A 147 11.47 -24.51 -0.78
CA GLN A 147 10.66 -23.36 -0.38
C GLN A 147 9.19 -23.73 -0.19
N LEU A 148 8.60 -24.49 -1.12
CA LEU A 148 7.21 -24.92 -1.02
C LEU A 148 6.97 -25.79 0.22
N TRP A 149 7.92 -26.66 0.55
CA TRP A 149 7.83 -27.49 1.76
C TRP A 149 7.85 -26.63 3.02
N GLU A 150 8.86 -25.76 3.15
CA GLU A 150 9.06 -24.92 4.34
C GLU A 150 7.94 -23.89 4.58
N THR A 151 7.34 -23.35 3.52
CA THR A 151 6.30 -22.33 3.65
C THR A 151 4.90 -22.91 3.73
N THR A 152 4.60 -23.97 2.97
CA THR A 152 3.21 -24.37 2.69
C THR A 152 2.88 -25.78 3.20
N MET A 153 3.85 -26.70 3.25
CA MET A 153 3.57 -28.11 3.57
C MET A 153 3.95 -28.52 4.99
N ASP A 154 4.96 -27.88 5.59
CA ASP A 154 5.43 -28.15 6.95
C ASP A 154 4.31 -28.01 7.99
N PRO A 155 3.93 -29.08 8.73
CA PRO A 155 2.90 -29.02 9.76
C PRO A 155 3.12 -27.97 10.85
N GLU A 156 4.37 -27.60 11.15
CA GLU A 156 4.68 -26.63 12.19
C GLU A 156 4.52 -25.17 11.71
N ARG A 157 4.68 -24.92 10.41
CA ARG A 157 4.70 -23.57 9.81
C ARG A 157 3.51 -23.26 8.90
N ARG A 158 2.83 -24.29 8.38
CA ARG A 158 1.74 -24.12 7.41
C ARG A 158 0.54 -23.41 8.03
N THR A 159 -0.08 -22.56 7.22
CA THR A 159 -1.38 -21.96 7.54
C THR A 159 -2.46 -22.63 6.69
N LEU A 160 -3.42 -23.30 7.33
CA LEU A 160 -4.54 -23.96 6.65
C LEU A 160 -5.83 -23.16 6.85
N LEU A 161 -6.67 -23.12 5.81
CA LEU A 161 -8.02 -22.58 5.86
C LEU A 161 -9.02 -23.75 5.83
N SER A 162 -9.94 -23.79 6.80
CA SER A 162 -10.99 -24.82 6.88
C SER A 162 -12.21 -24.37 6.10
N VAL A 163 -12.64 -25.17 5.12
CA VAL A 163 -13.84 -24.90 4.32
C VAL A 163 -15.09 -25.32 5.09
N LYS A 164 -16.10 -24.46 5.10
CA LYS A 164 -17.40 -24.72 5.73
C LYS A 164 -18.47 -25.00 4.69
N LEU A 165 -19.65 -25.45 5.15
CA LEU A 165 -20.77 -25.76 4.26
C LEU A 165 -21.35 -24.49 3.62
N GLU A 166 -21.32 -23.37 4.34
CA GLU A 166 -21.80 -22.08 3.84
C GLU A 166 -20.99 -21.60 2.62
N ASP A 167 -19.68 -21.85 2.62
CA ASP A 167 -18.78 -21.50 1.52
C ASP A 167 -19.19 -22.21 0.20
N LEU A 168 -19.82 -23.38 0.28
CA LEU A 168 -20.27 -24.14 -0.89
C LEU A 168 -21.34 -23.37 -1.68
N ALA A 169 -22.33 -22.81 -0.98
CA ALA A 169 -23.44 -22.09 -1.61
C ALA A 169 -22.96 -20.79 -2.27
N GLU A 170 -22.00 -20.09 -1.64
CA GLU A 170 -21.37 -18.91 -2.21
C GLU A 170 -20.53 -19.27 -3.45
N CYS A 171 -19.74 -20.35 -3.37
CA CYS A 171 -18.94 -20.84 -4.49
C CYS A 171 -19.80 -21.23 -5.70
N GLU A 172 -20.93 -21.90 -5.50
CA GLU A 172 -21.85 -22.29 -6.59
C GLU A 172 -22.46 -21.06 -7.28
N THR A 173 -22.81 -20.03 -6.51
CA THR A 173 -23.33 -18.78 -7.04
C THR A 173 -22.28 -18.06 -7.89
N VAL A 174 -21.05 -17.94 -7.39
CA VAL A 174 -19.93 -17.33 -8.13
C VAL A 174 -19.61 -18.14 -9.39
N PHE A 175 -19.57 -19.47 -9.29
CA PHE A 175 -19.32 -20.35 -10.43
C PHE A 175 -20.39 -20.20 -11.50
N THR A 176 -21.67 -20.22 -11.13
CA THR A 176 -22.80 -20.07 -12.06
C THR A 176 -22.81 -18.68 -12.70
N THR A 177 -22.47 -17.63 -11.95
CA THR A 177 -22.38 -16.27 -12.49
C THR A 177 -21.24 -16.12 -13.49
N LEU A 178 -20.07 -16.70 -13.20
CA LEU A 178 -18.88 -16.57 -14.04
C LEU A 178 -18.87 -17.52 -15.24
N MET A 179 -19.44 -18.72 -15.10
CA MET A 179 -19.40 -19.77 -16.12
C MET A 179 -20.76 -20.04 -16.77
N GLY A 180 -21.85 -19.47 -16.26
CA GLY A 180 -23.20 -19.63 -16.80
C GLY A 180 -23.45 -18.79 -18.07
N GLU A 181 -24.63 -18.93 -18.65
CA GLU A 181 -24.95 -18.35 -19.97
C GLU A 181 -25.32 -16.86 -19.92
N ASP A 182 -25.64 -16.32 -18.73
CA ASP A 182 -26.02 -14.92 -18.56
C ASP A 182 -24.80 -13.98 -18.62
N VAL A 183 -24.61 -13.40 -19.80
CA VAL A 183 -23.52 -12.46 -20.10
C VAL A 183 -23.66 -11.15 -19.32
N GLU A 184 -24.88 -10.69 -19.03
CA GLU A 184 -25.10 -9.42 -18.32
C GLU A 184 -24.75 -9.54 -16.85
N ALA A 185 -25.18 -10.63 -16.20
CA ALA A 185 -24.83 -10.92 -14.81
C ALA A 185 -23.31 -11.04 -14.64
N ARG A 186 -22.64 -11.73 -15.56
CA ARG A 186 -21.18 -11.85 -15.58
C ARG A 186 -20.47 -10.50 -15.73
N ARG A 187 -20.94 -9.65 -16.64
CA ARG A 187 -20.35 -8.32 -16.87
C ARG A 187 -20.45 -7.45 -15.61
N LYS A 188 -21.64 -7.38 -15.00
CA LYS A 188 -21.86 -6.61 -13.76
C LYS A 188 -20.95 -7.09 -12.64
N PHE A 189 -20.84 -8.41 -12.46
CA PHE A 189 -19.93 -9.00 -11.47
C PHE A 189 -18.49 -8.56 -11.69
N ILE A 190 -17.99 -8.55 -12.93
CA ILE A 190 -16.63 -8.10 -13.23
C ILE A 190 -16.47 -6.60 -12.96
N GLU A 191 -17.42 -5.76 -13.35
CA GLU A 191 -17.37 -4.31 -13.16
C GLU A 191 -17.38 -3.92 -11.68
N ASP A 192 -18.27 -4.53 -10.89
CA ASP A 192 -18.39 -4.25 -9.45
C ASP A 192 -17.14 -4.68 -8.68
N ASN A 193 -16.56 -5.84 -9.01
CA ASN A 193 -15.37 -6.37 -8.33
C ASN A 193 -14.05 -5.83 -8.91
N ALA A 194 -14.07 -5.15 -10.07
CA ALA A 194 -12.84 -4.66 -10.71
C ALA A 194 -12.04 -3.69 -9.85
N LEU A 195 -12.72 -2.87 -9.04
CA LEU A 195 -12.11 -1.89 -8.14
C LEU A 195 -11.46 -2.54 -6.90
N ASP A 196 -11.94 -3.72 -6.51
CA ASP A 196 -11.44 -4.46 -5.34
C ASP A 196 -10.16 -5.24 -5.65
N VAL A 197 -9.86 -5.47 -6.93
CA VAL A 197 -8.65 -6.19 -7.36
C VAL A 197 -7.42 -5.28 -7.25
N LYS A 198 -6.80 -5.26 -6.06
CA LYS A 198 -5.58 -4.50 -5.78
C LYS A 198 -4.30 -5.12 -6.38
N ASN A 199 -4.36 -6.35 -6.88
CA ASN A 199 -3.18 -7.16 -7.19
C ASN A 199 -3.20 -7.78 -8.61
N LEU A 200 -3.67 -7.04 -9.62
CA LEU A 200 -3.46 -7.42 -11.02
C LEU A 200 -2.00 -7.19 -11.46
N ASP A 201 -1.47 -8.07 -12.30
CA ASP A 201 -0.19 -7.85 -12.99
C ASP A 201 -0.34 -6.72 -14.02
N ILE A 202 0.59 -5.76 -13.97
CA ILE A 202 0.93 -4.82 -15.05
C ILE A 202 2.40 -5.03 -15.38
#